data_AF-A0A915DRA8-F1
#
_entry.id   AF-A0A915DRA8-F1
#
_cell.length_a   1.000
_cell.length_b   1.000
_cell.length_c   1.000
_cell.angle_alpha   90.00
_cell.angle_beta   90.00
_cell.angle_gamma   90.00
#
_symmetry.space_group_name_H-M   'P 1'
#
loop_
_entity.id
_entity.type
_entity.pdbx_description
1 polymer ?
#
loop_
_entity_poly.entity_id
_entity_poly.type
_entity_poly.pdbx_seq_one_letter_code
_entity_poly.pdbx_strand_id
1 'polypeptide(L)'
;MFNSKLAADFPEHELLQSLQVKLDAESTHRINSFVVDNCFVSQEEESFQNMDQHTQIQLMYKRRNLLGQYCKLIIYGVLPVIDASLVLRHYTKFYNDFGDILKHLLQKCKELDKVSAAKAAILALITSYEELRALSASQYVDPNSEEFGSLKDLARRFGLSFGPDNVKTGTQLL
;
A
#
# COMPACT_ATOMS: atom_id res chain seq x y z
N MET A 1 -7.02 -12.70 -15.51
CA MET A 1 -5.63 -12.30 -15.85
C MET A 1 -4.74 -13.49 -15.50
N PHE A 2 -3.75 -13.82 -16.32
CA PHE A 2 -2.87 -14.97 -16.07
C PHE A 2 -1.88 -14.66 -14.94
N ASN A 3 -2.33 -14.82 -13.70
CA ASN A 3 -1.53 -14.58 -12.50
C ASN A 3 -1.04 -15.90 -11.89
N SER A 4 -0.19 -15.79 -10.86
CA SER A 4 0.34 -16.96 -10.12
C SER A 4 -0.76 -17.85 -9.56
N LYS A 5 -1.90 -17.27 -9.16
CA LYS A 5 -3.03 -17.99 -8.59
C LYS A 5 -3.75 -18.86 -9.61
N LEU A 6 -3.95 -18.37 -10.83
CA LEU A 6 -4.56 -19.16 -11.92
C LEU A 6 -3.70 -20.37 -12.29
N ALA A 7 -2.38 -20.23 -12.32
CA ALA A 7 -1.48 -21.36 -12.56
C ALA A 7 -1.51 -22.38 -11.41
N ALA A 8 -1.63 -21.91 -10.16
CA ALA A 8 -1.72 -22.76 -8.98
C ALA A 8 -3.06 -23.50 -8.85
N ASP A 9 -4.17 -22.89 -9.28
CA ASP A 9 -5.50 -23.49 -9.25
C ASP A 9 -5.67 -24.60 -10.30
N PHE A 10 -4.82 -24.60 -11.35
CA PHE A 10 -4.86 -25.56 -12.45
C PHE A 10 -3.46 -26.16 -12.73
N PRO A 11 -2.86 -26.88 -11.77
CA PRO A 11 -1.48 -27.33 -11.86
C PRO A 11 -1.24 -28.33 -13.01
N GLU A 12 -2.28 -29.05 -13.43
CA GLU A 12 -2.20 -30.06 -14.50
C GLU A 12 -2.21 -29.45 -15.93
N HIS A 13 -2.46 -28.14 -16.05
CA HIS A 13 -2.47 -27.46 -17.33
C HIS A 13 -1.17 -26.67 -17.54
N GLU A 14 -0.11 -27.33 -18.03
CA GLU A 14 1.21 -26.72 -18.32
C GLU A 14 1.11 -25.46 -19.19
N LEU A 15 0.18 -25.42 -20.15
CA LEU A 15 -0.05 -24.26 -21.00
C LEU A 15 -0.48 -23.02 -20.18
N LEU A 16 -1.26 -23.20 -19.11
CA LEU A 16 -1.67 -22.10 -18.24
C LEU A 16 -0.52 -21.58 -17.39
N GLN A 17 0.44 -22.45 -17.02
CA GLN A 17 1.66 -22.00 -16.33
C GLN A 17 2.52 -21.11 -17.23
N SER A 18 2.63 -21.45 -18.52
CA SER A 18 3.41 -20.66 -19.49
C SER A 18 2.86 -19.25 -19.74
N LEU A 19 1.56 -19.05 -19.47
CA LEU A 19 0.90 -17.77 -19.66
C LEU A 19 1.01 -16.85 -18.43
N GLN A 20 1.60 -17.31 -17.33
CA GLN A 20 1.75 -16.53 -16.12
C GLN A 20 2.52 -15.23 -16.40
N VAL A 21 1.84 -14.11 -16.18
CA VAL A 21 2.46 -12.78 -16.22
C VAL A 21 3.32 -12.60 -14.98
N LYS A 22 4.62 -12.39 -15.19
CA LYS A 22 5.56 -11.94 -14.17
C LYS A 22 6.08 -10.58 -14.61
N LEU A 23 5.91 -9.58 -13.75
CA LEU A 23 6.51 -8.27 -13.98
C LEU A 23 8.01 -8.36 -13.66
N ASP A 24 8.85 -7.85 -14.55
CA ASP A 24 10.25 -7.64 -14.24
C ASP A 24 10.42 -6.45 -13.27
N ALA A 25 11.65 -6.30 -12.76
CA ALA A 25 11.96 -5.25 -11.80
C ALA A 25 11.76 -3.84 -12.38
N GLU A 26 12.05 -3.66 -13.67
CA GLU A 26 11.92 -2.37 -14.34
C GLU A 26 10.45 -1.95 -14.49
N SER A 27 9.60 -2.85 -14.97
CA SER A 27 8.16 -2.67 -15.12
C SER A 27 7.50 -2.43 -13.77
N THR A 28 7.92 -3.18 -12.74
CA THR A 28 7.46 -2.99 -11.36
C THR A 28 7.82 -1.59 -10.87
N HIS A 29 9.07 -1.17 -11.05
CA HIS A 29 9.50 0.17 -10.69
C HIS A 29 8.71 1.26 -11.43
N ARG A 30 8.52 1.13 -12.75
CA ARG A 30 7.75 2.08 -13.57
C ARG A 30 6.31 2.20 -13.09
N ILE A 31 5.64 1.09 -12.79
CA ILE A 31 4.27 1.07 -12.26
C ILE A 31 4.22 1.73 -10.88
N ASN A 32 5.17 1.39 -10.00
CA ASN A 32 5.24 1.94 -8.65
C ASN A 32 5.40 3.46 -8.67
N SER A 33 6.37 3.98 -9.44
CA SER A 33 6.58 5.42 -9.60
C SER A 33 5.35 6.10 -10.20
N PHE A 34 4.78 5.52 -11.27
CA PHE A 34 3.59 6.08 -11.91
C PHE A 34 2.40 6.23 -10.94
N VAL A 35 2.14 5.23 -10.11
CA VAL A 35 1.05 5.28 -9.11
C VAL A 35 1.35 6.33 -8.06
N VAL A 36 2.58 6.40 -7.55
CA VAL A 36 2.94 7.38 -6.51
C VAL A 36 2.80 8.81 -7.05
N ASP A 37 3.39 9.07 -8.20
CA ASP A 37 3.46 10.40 -8.82
C ASP A 37 2.09 10.92 -9.24
N ASN A 38 1.15 10.03 -9.57
CA ASN A 38 -0.17 10.43 -10.07
C ASN A 38 -1.26 10.39 -9.00
N CYS A 39 -1.17 9.53 -8.00
CA CYS A 39 -2.20 9.41 -6.95
C CYS A 39 -1.91 10.30 -5.75
N PHE A 40 -0.68 10.32 -5.22
CA PHE A 40 -0.37 10.92 -3.92
C PHE A 40 0.20 12.34 -4.05
N VAL A 41 -0.57 13.22 -4.71
CA VAL A 41 -0.23 14.63 -4.96
C VAL A 41 -1.08 15.54 -4.08
N SER A 42 -0.49 16.58 -3.49
CA SER A 42 -1.23 17.50 -2.61
C SER A 42 -2.31 18.26 -3.38
N GLN A 43 -3.53 18.27 -2.85
CA GLN A 43 -4.64 19.06 -3.40
C GLN A 43 -4.59 20.54 -2.96
N GLU A 44 -3.68 20.87 -2.06
CA GLU A 44 -3.45 22.23 -1.56
C GLU A 44 -2.62 23.07 -2.54
N GLU A 45 -2.07 22.45 -3.59
CA GLU A 45 -1.35 23.17 -4.64
C GLU A 45 -2.28 24.12 -5.40
N GLU A 46 -1.86 25.38 -5.57
CA GLU A 46 -2.63 26.40 -6.29
C GLU A 46 -3.04 25.93 -7.70
N SER A 47 -2.19 25.13 -8.35
CA SER A 47 -2.46 24.57 -9.67
C SER A 47 -3.74 23.73 -9.72
N PHE A 48 -4.02 22.96 -8.66
CA PHE A 48 -5.21 22.13 -8.55
C PHE A 48 -6.43 22.96 -8.11
N GLN A 49 -6.24 23.87 -7.15
CA GLN A 49 -7.33 24.73 -6.65
C GLN A 49 -7.86 25.69 -7.73
N ASN A 50 -7.00 26.13 -8.65
CA ASN A 50 -7.36 26.99 -9.77
C ASN A 50 -8.09 26.25 -10.91
N MET A 51 -8.18 24.91 -10.87
CA MET A 51 -8.99 24.16 -11.83
C MET A 51 -10.47 24.31 -11.54
N ASP A 52 -11.31 24.22 -12.57
CA ASP A 52 -12.75 24.16 -12.36
C ASP A 52 -13.16 22.88 -11.59
N GLN A 53 -14.28 22.95 -10.87
CA GLN A 53 -14.76 21.86 -10.02
C GLN A 53 -15.01 20.56 -10.79
N HIS A 54 -15.47 20.64 -12.04
CA HIS A 54 -15.72 19.45 -12.85
C HIS A 54 -14.41 18.72 -13.17
N THR A 55 -13.38 19.47 -13.54
CA THR A 55 -12.03 18.93 -13.78
C THR A 55 -11.44 18.31 -12.52
N GLN A 56 -11.58 18.94 -11.36
CA GLN A 56 -11.10 18.38 -10.08
C GLN A 56 -11.75 17.02 -9.78
N ILE A 57 -13.09 16.93 -9.94
CA ILE A 57 -13.84 15.68 -9.72
C ILE A 57 -13.36 14.58 -10.69
N GLN A 58 -13.20 14.91 -11.97
CA GLN A 58 -12.74 13.95 -12.98
C GLN A 58 -11.32 13.47 -12.69
N LEU A 59 -10.42 14.36 -12.28
CA LEU A 59 -9.05 13.98 -11.92
C LEU A 59 -9.05 13.06 -10.71
N MET A 60 -9.83 13.37 -9.67
CA MET A 60 -9.96 12.51 -8.50
C MET A 60 -10.52 11.14 -8.83
N TYR A 61 -11.53 11.06 -9.70
CA TYR A 61 -12.05 9.79 -10.18
C TYR A 61 -10.96 8.97 -10.89
N LYS A 62 -10.16 9.59 -11.76
CA LYS A 62 -9.04 8.92 -12.45
C LYS A 62 -7.97 8.44 -11.47
N ARG A 63 -7.59 9.27 -10.48
CA ARG A 63 -6.61 8.90 -9.43
C ARG A 63 -7.08 7.74 -8.59
N ARG A 64 -8.35 7.74 -8.15
CA ARG A 64 -8.97 6.64 -7.41
C ARG A 64 -9.02 5.36 -8.23
N ASN A 65 -9.36 5.45 -9.52
CA ASN A 65 -9.36 4.31 -10.44
C ASN A 65 -7.95 3.73 -10.60
N LEU A 66 -6.95 4.58 -10.83
CA LEU A 66 -5.55 4.17 -10.95
C LEU A 66 -5.06 3.43 -9.70
N LEU A 67 -5.28 4.01 -8.51
CA LEU A 67 -4.89 3.37 -7.25
C LEU A 67 -5.62 2.02 -7.07
N GLY A 68 -6.91 1.97 -7.39
CA GLY A 68 -7.68 0.73 -7.36
C GLY A 68 -7.15 -0.35 -8.32
N GLN A 69 -6.65 0.03 -9.50
CA GLN A 69 -6.01 -0.89 -10.44
C GLN A 69 -4.68 -1.42 -9.89
N TYR A 70 -3.85 -0.56 -9.29
CA TYR A 70 -2.63 -0.99 -8.63
C TYR A 70 -2.91 -1.98 -7.49
N CYS A 71 -3.89 -1.68 -6.63
CA CYS A 71 -4.32 -2.59 -5.55
C CYS A 71 -4.72 -3.96 -6.08
N LYS A 72 -5.38 -4.04 -7.25
CA LYS A 72 -5.77 -5.31 -7.88
C LYS A 72 -4.55 -6.14 -8.32
N LEU A 73 -3.44 -5.52 -8.72
CA LEU A 73 -2.21 -6.25 -9.04
C LEU A 73 -1.71 -7.04 -7.82
N ILE A 74 -1.80 -6.45 -6.63
CA ILE A 74 -1.44 -7.12 -5.36
C ILE A 74 -2.48 -8.17 -4.98
N ILE A 75 -3.77 -7.79 -4.96
CA ILE A 75 -4.87 -8.68 -4.52
C ILE A 75 -4.95 -9.95 -5.39
N TYR A 76 -4.66 -9.82 -6.68
CA TYR A 76 -4.66 -10.94 -7.61
C TYR A 76 -3.26 -11.57 -7.80
N GLY A 77 -2.27 -11.24 -6.97
CA GLY A 77 -0.98 -11.93 -6.97
C GLY A 77 -0.13 -11.76 -8.22
N VAL A 78 -0.31 -10.64 -8.94
CA VAL A 78 0.64 -10.16 -9.97
C VAL A 78 1.84 -9.51 -9.29
N LEU A 79 1.59 -8.71 -8.25
CA LEU A 79 2.59 -8.19 -7.32
C LEU A 79 2.50 -8.93 -5.98
N PRO A 80 3.63 -9.14 -5.28
CA PRO A 80 3.62 -9.73 -3.95
C PRO A 80 2.93 -8.82 -2.93
N VAL A 81 2.38 -9.41 -1.87
CA VAL A 81 1.66 -8.67 -0.79
C VAL A 81 2.55 -7.59 -0.14
N ILE A 82 3.86 -7.81 -0.07
CA ILE A 82 4.81 -6.85 0.50
C ILE A 82 4.81 -5.49 -0.23
N ASP A 83 4.49 -5.47 -1.53
CA ASP A 83 4.44 -4.27 -2.37
C ASP A 83 3.25 -3.35 -2.02
N ALA A 84 2.32 -3.82 -1.18
CA ALA A 84 1.31 -2.96 -0.58
C ALA A 84 1.93 -1.85 0.29
N SER A 85 3.14 -2.07 0.83
CA SER A 85 3.86 -1.07 1.63
C SER A 85 3.99 0.29 0.92
N LEU A 86 4.21 0.27 -0.40
CA LEU A 86 4.36 1.46 -1.25
C LEU A 86 3.19 2.43 -1.10
N VAL A 87 1.96 1.92 -1.10
CA VAL A 87 0.75 2.76 -1.06
C VAL A 87 0.19 2.91 0.34
N LEU A 88 0.43 1.93 1.22
CA LEU A 88 -0.03 1.96 2.61
C LEU A 88 0.66 3.05 3.44
N ARG A 89 1.89 3.46 3.10
CA ARG A 89 2.57 4.58 3.76
C ARG A 89 1.81 5.92 3.64
N HIS A 90 0.97 6.05 2.61
CA HIS A 90 0.18 7.26 2.33
C HIS A 90 -1.19 7.28 3.04
N TYR A 91 -1.52 6.25 3.83
CA TYR A 91 -2.87 6.03 4.35
C TYR A 91 -3.38 7.14 5.28
N THR A 92 -2.52 7.71 6.13
CA THR A 92 -2.92 8.83 7.00
C THR A 92 -3.06 10.13 6.20
N LYS A 93 -2.05 10.48 5.40
CA LYS A 93 -1.99 11.75 4.67
C LYS A 93 -3.12 11.90 3.63
N PHE A 94 -3.47 10.81 2.95
CA PHE A 94 -4.51 10.82 1.91
C PHE A 94 -5.78 10.09 2.34
N TYR A 95 -6.11 10.15 3.63
CA TYR A 95 -7.24 9.41 4.18
C TYR A 95 -8.58 9.80 3.53
N ASN A 96 -8.81 11.09 3.29
CA ASN A 96 -10.06 11.57 2.69
C ASN A 96 -10.22 11.13 1.23
N ASP A 97 -9.11 11.02 0.49
CA ASP A 97 -9.13 10.73 -0.94
C ASP A 97 -9.08 9.24 -1.25
N PHE A 98 -8.34 8.47 -0.46
CA PHE A 98 -8.02 7.07 -0.76
C PHE A 98 -8.18 6.13 0.44
N GLY A 99 -8.61 6.63 1.61
CA GLY A 99 -8.64 5.85 2.84
C GLY A 99 -9.50 4.59 2.75
N ASP A 100 -10.59 4.62 1.99
CA ASP A 100 -11.44 3.46 1.74
C ASP A 100 -10.76 2.39 0.87
N ILE A 101 -10.06 2.81 -0.19
CA ILE A 101 -9.31 1.92 -1.08
C ILE A 101 -8.14 1.26 -0.34
N LEU A 102 -7.38 2.05 0.43
CA LEU A 102 -6.23 1.56 1.20
C LEU A 102 -6.66 0.66 2.36
N LYS A 103 -7.79 0.97 3.02
CA LYS A 103 -8.41 0.07 4.01
C LYS A 103 -8.77 -1.27 3.40
N HIS A 104 -9.41 -1.25 2.23
CA HIS A 104 -9.79 -2.47 1.52
C HIS A 104 -8.58 -3.30 1.10
N LEU A 105 -7.53 -2.65 0.57
CA LEU A 105 -6.27 -3.31 0.24
C LEU A 105 -5.69 -3.99 1.48
N LEU A 106 -5.54 -3.27 2.60
CA LEU A 106 -4.97 -3.83 3.84
C LEU A 106 -5.77 -5.06 4.32
N GLN A 107 -7.09 -4.98 4.28
CA GLN A 107 -7.96 -6.08 4.66
C GLN A 107 -7.78 -7.29 3.73
N LYS A 108 -7.68 -7.08 2.41
CA LYS A 108 -7.45 -8.15 1.44
C LYS A 108 -6.06 -8.76 1.55
N CYS A 109 -5.01 -7.95 1.76
CA CYS A 109 -3.67 -8.45 2.02
C CYS A 109 -3.63 -9.37 3.22
N LYS A 110 -4.34 -9.03 4.31
CA LYS A 110 -4.44 -9.89 5.50
C LYS A 110 -5.16 -11.21 5.25
N GLU A 111 -6.22 -11.19 4.45
CA GLU A 111 -6.96 -12.40 4.05
C GLU A 111 -6.11 -13.32 3.18
N LEU A 112 -5.23 -12.74 2.34
CA LEU A 112 -4.34 -13.48 1.45
C LEU A 112 -3.13 -14.07 2.19
N ASP A 113 -2.44 -13.25 2.97
CA ASP A 113 -1.26 -13.62 3.75
C ASP A 113 -1.07 -12.65 4.93
N LYS A 114 -1.50 -13.07 6.12
CA LYS A 114 -1.42 -12.25 7.34
C LYS A 114 0.02 -11.83 7.66
N VAL A 115 1.01 -12.70 7.44
CA VAL A 115 2.41 -12.43 7.77
C VAL A 115 3.00 -11.42 6.80
N SER A 116 2.80 -11.62 5.49
CA SER A 116 3.27 -10.66 4.49
C SER A 116 2.54 -9.32 4.60
N ALA A 117 1.26 -9.29 4.96
CA ALA A 117 0.54 -8.06 5.23
C ALA A 117 1.11 -7.30 6.44
N ALA A 118 1.47 -7.99 7.52
CA ALA A 118 2.13 -7.38 8.68
C ALA A 118 3.50 -6.82 8.29
N LYS A 119 4.29 -7.58 7.50
CA LYS A 119 5.57 -7.10 6.97
C LYS A 119 5.40 -5.86 6.08
N ALA A 120 4.35 -5.81 5.26
CA ALA A 120 4.07 -4.66 4.40
C ALA A 120 3.74 -3.41 5.23
N ALA A 121 2.93 -3.57 6.27
CA ALA A 121 2.62 -2.48 7.21
C ALA A 121 3.87 -1.96 7.93
N ILE A 122 4.74 -2.87 8.41
CA ILE A 122 6.01 -2.50 9.05
C ILE A 122 6.94 -1.80 8.06
N LEU A 123 7.07 -2.32 6.83
CA LEU A 123 7.91 -1.73 5.80
C LEU A 123 7.43 -0.32 5.42
N ALA A 124 6.11 -0.09 5.36
CA ALA A 124 5.55 1.24 5.17
C ALA A 124 5.98 2.21 6.30
N LEU A 125 5.92 1.78 7.56
CA LEU A 125 6.36 2.60 8.71
C LEU A 125 7.86 2.89 8.69
N ILE A 126 8.69 1.87 8.40
CA ILE A 126 10.14 2.03 8.30
C ILE A 126 10.47 3.02 7.19
N THR A 127 9.90 2.83 6.00
CA THR A 127 10.16 3.70 4.84
C THR A 127 9.77 5.15 5.14
N SER A 128 8.59 5.38 5.73
CA SER A 128 8.19 6.73 6.14
C SER A 128 9.11 7.33 7.20
N TYR A 129 9.57 6.55 8.18
CA TYR A 129 10.51 7.05 9.18
C TYR A 129 11.85 7.44 8.55
N GLU A 130 12.36 6.62 7.64
CA GLU A 130 13.60 6.89 6.90
C GLU A 130 13.48 8.14 6.03
N GLU A 131 12.33 8.35 5.37
CA GLU A 131 12.02 9.57 4.62
C GLU A 131 12.03 10.81 5.54
N LEU A 132 11.38 10.75 6.71
CA LEU A 132 11.40 11.84 7.70
C LEU A 132 12.81 12.13 8.21
N ARG A 133 13.60 11.08 8.45
CA ARG A 133 14.98 11.20 8.92
C ARG A 133 15.86 11.84 7.86
N ALA A 134 15.68 11.49 6.58
CA ALA A 134 16.44 12.03 5.45
C ALA A 134 16.13 13.52 5.19
N LEU A 135 14.91 13.97 5.45
CA LEU A 135 14.51 15.39 5.34
C LEU A 135 15.06 16.25 6.49
N SER A 136 15.40 15.61 7.61
CA SER A 136 15.91 16.29 8.81
C SER A 136 17.42 16.54 8.67
N ALA A 137 17.86 17.80 8.67
CA ALA A 137 19.27 18.17 8.47
C ALA A 137 20.24 17.49 9.46
N SER A 138 19.77 17.22 10.69
CA SER A 138 20.53 16.57 11.75
C SER A 138 20.36 15.04 11.81
N GLN A 139 19.60 14.44 10.88
CA GLN A 139 19.11 13.05 10.95
C GLN A 139 18.34 12.74 12.25
N TYR A 140 17.92 13.76 12.98
CA TYR A 140 17.10 13.64 14.17
C TYR A 140 15.65 13.93 13.82
N VAL A 141 14.76 12.99 14.15
CA VAL A 141 13.31 13.15 14.00
C VAL A 141 12.74 13.58 15.34
N ASP A 142 12.19 14.80 15.42
CA ASP A 142 11.57 15.32 16.64
C ASP A 142 10.29 14.53 16.98
N PRO A 143 10.22 13.87 18.15
CA PRO A 143 9.04 13.09 18.55
C PRO A 143 7.75 13.90 18.72
N ASN A 144 7.85 15.24 18.79
CA ASN A 144 6.73 16.17 18.92
C ASN A 144 6.33 16.82 17.57
N SER A 145 7.04 16.53 16.49
CA SER A 145 6.72 17.08 15.16
C SER A 145 5.38 16.53 14.65
N GLU A 146 4.70 17.32 13.82
CA GLU A 146 3.44 16.91 13.19
C GLU A 146 3.63 15.70 12.27
N GLU A 147 4.76 15.63 11.57
CA GLU A 147 5.10 14.53 10.67
C GLU A 147 5.32 13.23 11.43
N PHE A 148 6.02 13.28 12.57
CA PHE A 148 6.15 12.11 13.43
C PHE A 148 4.83 11.74 14.12
N GLY A 149 4.00 12.73 14.44
CA GLY A 149 2.61 12.53 14.86
C GLY A 149 1.80 11.75 13.84
N SER A 150 1.90 12.13 12.56
CA SER A 150 1.25 11.44 11.44
C SER A 150 1.73 10.00 11.27
N LEU A 151 3.04 9.75 11.49
CA LEU A 151 3.61 8.40 11.50
C LEU A 151 3.09 7.55 12.67
N LYS A 152 2.96 8.13 13.88
CA LYS A 152 2.33 7.46 15.03
C LYS A 152 0.88 7.08 14.73
N ASP A 153 0.13 7.98 14.08
CA ASP A 153 -1.24 7.70 13.70
C ASP A 153 -1.34 6.60 12.64
N LEU A 154 -0.42 6.55 11.69
CA LEU A 154 -0.32 5.45 10.74
C LEU A 154 -0.07 4.11 11.46
N ALA A 155 0.88 4.08 12.39
CA ALA A 155 1.18 2.89 13.19
C ALA A 155 -0.03 2.44 14.02
N ARG A 156 -0.76 3.38 14.64
CA ARG A 156 -1.99 3.10 15.38
C ARG A 156 -3.07 2.49 14.48
N ARG A 157 -3.28 3.02 13.28
CA ARG A 157 -4.25 2.49 12.30
C ARG A 157 -3.90 1.06 11.87
N PHE A 158 -2.62 0.78 11.64
CA PHE A 158 -2.17 -0.58 11.36
C PHE A 158 -2.41 -1.50 12.57
N GLY A 159 -2.01 -1.11 13.78
CA GLY A 159 -2.24 -1.91 14.99
C GLY A 159 -3.72 -2.28 15.20
N LEU A 160 -4.63 -1.31 15.06
CA LEU A 160 -6.08 -1.55 15.12
C LEU A 160 -6.58 -2.51 14.04
N SER A 161 -5.92 -2.54 12.88
CA SER A 161 -6.29 -3.42 11.78
C SER A 161 -5.87 -4.88 12.02
N PHE A 162 -4.82 -5.15 12.81
CA PHE A 162 -4.39 -6.52 13.13
C PHE A 162 -5.03 -7.08 14.41
N GLY A 163 -5.56 -6.21 15.28
CA GLY A 163 -6.18 -6.58 16.55
C GLY A 163 -5.15 -7.00 17.61
N PRO A 164 -5.56 -7.16 18.88
CA PRO A 164 -4.71 -7.77 19.90
C PRO A 164 -4.42 -9.23 19.49
N ASP A 165 -3.15 -9.60 19.52
CA ASP A 165 -2.71 -10.96 19.20
C ASP A 165 -3.41 -11.97 20.12
N ASN A 166 -4.39 -12.71 19.60
CA ASN A 166 -4.92 -13.91 20.26
C ASN A 166 -3.96 -15.09 20.07
N VAL A 167 -2.66 -14.87 20.27
CA VAL A 167 -1.73 -15.99 20.42
C VAL A 167 -2.08 -16.65 21.74
N LYS A 168 -3.00 -17.62 21.68
CA LYS A 168 -3.04 -18.68 22.66
C LYS A 168 -1.64 -19.28 22.65
N THR A 169 -0.89 -19.03 23.72
CA THR A 169 0.33 -19.76 24.07
C THR A 169 -0.06 -21.22 24.29
N GLY A 170 -0.26 -21.94 23.19
CA GLY A 170 -0.62 -23.34 23.13
C GLY A 170 0.60 -24.13 22.74
N THR A 171 1.59 -24.18 23.63
CA THR A 171 2.55 -25.29 23.62
C THR A 171 2.93 -25.59 25.05
N GLN A 172 2.52 -26.79 25.45
CA GLN A 172 2.72 -27.47 26.71
C GLN A 172 4.18 -27.36 27.18
N LEU A 173 4.36 -26.78 28.37
CA LEU A 173 5.44 -27.18 29.28
C LEU A 173 4.81 -28.07 30.34
N LEU A 174 4.69 -29.37 30.04
CA LEU A 174 4.74 -30.49 30.98
C LEU A 174 5.12 -31.74 30.17
#